data_AF-A0A0C2GFP4-F1
#
_entry.id   AF-A0A0C2GFP4-F1
#
_cell.length_a   1.000
_cell.length_b   1.000
_cell.length_c   1.000
_cell.angle_alpha   90.00
_cell.angle_beta   90.00
_cell.angle_gamma   90.00
#
_symmetry.space_group_name_H-M   'P 1'
#
loop_
_entity.id
_entity.type
_entity.pdbx_description
1 polymer ?
#
loop_
_entity_poly.entity_id
_entity_poly.type
_entity_poly.pdbx_seq_one_letter_code
_entity_poly.pdbx_strand_id
1 'polypeptide(L)'
;MLTRDCQRHEIYSGQYRAMFVENCRVEQESLKIEKTGKARRLERQKLKKMGVDPNEQPAAPEDLFLPVHCAVCSTNVAVMDHDEVYHFFNVLSGYA
;
A
#
# COMPACT_ATOMS: atom_id res chain seq x y z
N MET A 1 -8.20 1.77 18.15
CA MET A 1 -7.55 2.89 17.45
C MET A 1 -6.33 2.35 16.74
N LEU A 2 -6.10 2.69 15.47
CA LEU A 2 -4.97 2.15 14.68
C LEU A 2 -3.79 3.12 14.58
N THR A 3 -4.06 4.43 14.62
CA THR A 3 -3.02 5.47 14.62
C THR A 3 -3.62 6.78 15.13
N ARG A 4 -2.77 7.62 15.74
CA ARG A 4 -3.11 8.98 16.19
C ARG A 4 -2.67 10.04 15.18
N ASP A 5 -1.51 9.83 14.57
CA ASP A 5 -0.89 10.77 13.65
C ASP A 5 -0.96 10.22 12.23
N CYS A 6 -1.91 10.73 11.45
CA CYS A 6 -2.09 10.32 10.06
C CYS A 6 -2.46 11.48 9.13
N GLN A 7 -2.12 11.31 7.86
CA GLN A 7 -2.47 12.23 6.78
C GLN A 7 -3.57 11.61 5.92
N ARG A 8 -4.72 12.28 5.80
CA ARG A 8 -5.82 11.81 4.95
C ARG A 8 -5.50 12.07 3.48
N HIS A 9 -5.83 11.11 2.61
CA HIS A 9 -5.71 11.29 1.17
C HIS A 9 -6.67 12.39 0.68
N GLU A 10 -6.21 13.26 -0.23
CA GLU A 10 -6.98 14.42 -0.70
C GLU A 10 -8.27 14.00 -1.43
N ILE A 11 -8.20 12.91 -2.20
CA ILE A 11 -9.31 12.42 -3.04
C ILE A 11 -10.15 11.34 -2.33
N TYR A 12 -9.53 10.56 -1.43
CA TYR A 12 -10.13 9.34 -0.88
C TYR A 12 -10.25 9.48 0.63
N SER A 13 -11.42 9.89 1.10
CA SER A 13 -11.66 10.20 2.52
C SER A 13 -11.43 9.04 3.47
N GLY A 14 -11.56 7.79 3.00
CA GLY A 14 -11.29 6.58 3.79
C GLY A 14 -9.85 6.06 3.69
N GLN A 15 -8.93 6.80 3.08
CA GLN A 15 -7.52 6.43 2.95
C GLN A 15 -6.62 7.38 3.74
N TYR A 16 -5.67 6.79 4.46
CA TYR A 16 -4.80 7.51 5.38
C TYR A 16 -3.39 6.96 5.33
N ARG A 17 -2.40 7.85 5.50
CA ARG A 17 -0.99 7.47 5.65
C ARG A 17 -0.50 7.73 7.06
N ALA A 18 0.26 6.80 7.62
CA ALA A 18 0.85 6.96 8.95
C ALA A 18 2.22 6.29 9.03
N MET A 19 3.08 6.81 9.91
CA MET A 19 4.38 6.20 10.24
C MET A 19 4.25 5.23 11.42
N PHE A 20 3.41 5.57 12.40
CA PHE A 20 3.27 4.82 13.64
C PHE A 20 1.85 4.27 13.76
N VAL A 21 1.77 2.99 14.09
CA VAL A 21 0.52 2.24 14.21
C VAL A 21 0.46 1.45 15.50
N GLU A 22 -0.74 1.24 16.00
CA GLU A 22 -1.05 0.40 17.16
C GLU A 22 -2.10 -0.63 16.74
N ASN A 23 -2.14 -1.77 17.43
CA ASN A 23 -3.14 -2.81 17.19
C ASN A 23 -3.16 -3.33 15.73
N CYS A 24 -2.00 -3.32 15.07
CA CYS A 24 -1.79 -3.85 13.72
C CYS A 24 -0.78 -5.00 13.74
N ARG A 25 -0.89 -5.92 12.77
CA ARG A 25 0.09 -6.97 12.48
C ARG A 25 0.50 -6.87 11.02
N VAL A 26 1.82 -6.84 10.78
CA VAL A 26 2.39 -6.83 9.43
C VAL A 26 2.72 -8.28 9.06
N GLU A 27 2.22 -8.74 7.92
CA GLU A 27 2.59 -10.04 7.38
C GLU A 27 3.98 -9.99 6.74
N GLN A 28 4.69 -11.11 6.74
CA GLN A 28 6.05 -11.18 6.18
C GLN A 28 6.06 -11.39 4.66
N GLU A 29 4.96 -11.91 4.11
CA GLU A 29 4.82 -12.14 2.68
C GLU A 29 4.40 -10.85 1.97
N SER A 30 5.23 -10.41 1.03
CA SER A 30 4.96 -9.21 0.24
C SER A 30 4.11 -9.51 -0.98
N LEU A 31 3.26 -8.55 -1.36
CA LEU A 31 2.45 -8.57 -2.56
C LEU A 31 2.80 -7.42 -3.49
N LYS A 32 2.63 -7.66 -4.79
CA LYS A 32 2.62 -6.60 -5.80
C LYS A 32 1.22 -6.03 -5.93
N ILE A 33 1.10 -4.71 -5.87
CA ILE A 33 -0.16 -4.04 -6.19
C ILE A 33 -0.16 -3.71 -7.67
N GLU A 34 -1.17 -4.18 -8.40
CA GLU A 34 -1.30 -3.86 -9.80
C GLU A 34 -1.47 -2.35 -10.00
N LYS A 35 -0.52 -1.74 -10.71
CA LYS A 35 -0.65 -0.35 -11.13
C LYS A 35 -1.86 -0.24 -12.05
N THR A 36 -2.72 0.75 -11.80
CA THR A 36 -3.92 1.00 -12.61
C THR A 36 -3.81 2.31 -13.39
N GLY A 37 -4.71 2.51 -14.36
CA GLY A 37 -4.86 3.77 -15.09
C GLY A 37 -3.59 4.26 -15.80
N LYS A 38 -3.19 5.51 -15.50
CA LYS A 38 -2.04 6.18 -16.13
C LYS A 38 -0.71 5.48 -15.81
N ALA A 39 -0.53 5.01 -14.57
CA ALA A 39 0.68 4.34 -14.14
C ALA A 39 0.93 3.05 -14.94
N ARG A 40 -0.11 2.22 -15.10
CA ARG A 40 -0.06 1.00 -15.92
C ARG A 40 0.33 1.26 -17.37
N ARG A 41 -0.19 2.36 -17.93
CA ARG A 41 0.13 2.75 -19.32
C ARG A 41 1.59 3.17 -19.47
N LEU A 42 2.12 3.92 -18.50
CA LEU A 42 3.50 4.38 -18.51
C LEU A 42 4.48 3.21 -18.38
N GLU A 43 4.20 2.29 -17.45
CA GLU A 43 4.99 1.07 -17.25
C GLU A 43 5.05 0.23 -18.52
N ARG A 44 3.89 -0.06 -19.14
CA ARG A 44 3.86 -0.82 -20.41
C ARG A 44 4.64 -0.14 -21.55
N GLN A 45 4.64 1.20 -21.60
CA GLN A 45 5.43 1.94 -22.58
C GLN A 45 6.94 1.86 -22.29
N LYS A 46 7.33 1.91 -21.00
CA LYS A 46 8.73 1.71 -20.59
C LYS A 46 9.23 0.31 -20.96
N LEU A 47 8.49 -0.74 -20.61
CA LEU A 47 8.87 -2.12 -20.95
C LEU A 47 9.02 -2.32 -22.47
N LYS A 48 8.08 -1.79 -23.26
CA LYS A 48 8.18 -1.82 -24.74
C LYS A 48 9.44 -1.13 -25.28
N LYS A 49 9.87 -0.03 -24.66
CA LYS A 49 11.10 0.67 -25.05
C LYS A 49 12.36 -0.09 -24.65
N MET A 50 12.31 -0.83 -23.53
CA MET A 50 13.44 -1.60 -23.02
C MET A 50 13.54 -3.00 -23.66
N GLY A 51 12.53 -3.43 -24.42
CA GLY A 51 12.50 -4.75 -25.04
C GLY A 51 12.39 -5.90 -24.03
N VAL A 52 11.92 -5.62 -22.82
CA VAL A 52 11.83 -6.59 -21.71
C VAL A 52 10.45 -7.24 -21.71
N ASP A 53 10.41 -8.57 -21.56
CA ASP A 53 9.17 -9.31 -21.41
C ASP A 53 8.51 -8.95 -20.06
N PRO A 54 7.22 -8.54 -20.05
CA PRO A 54 6.50 -8.19 -18.82
C PRO A 54 6.46 -9.28 -17.76
N ASN A 55 6.70 -10.54 -18.14
CA ASN A 55 6.56 -11.69 -17.26
C ASN A 55 7.87 -12.09 -16.56
N GLU A 56 9.02 -11.55 -16.98
CA GLU A 56 10.34 -11.98 -16.47
C GLU A 56 10.99 -10.99 -15.48
N GLN A 57 10.31 -9.90 -15.14
CA GLN A 57 10.92 -8.85 -14.31
C GLN A 57 10.67 -9.09 -12.79
N PRO A 58 11.74 -9.19 -11.97
CA PRO A 58 11.60 -9.13 -10.52
C PRO A 58 10.87 -7.84 -10.14
N ALA A 59 9.99 -7.90 -9.12
CA ALA A 59 9.44 -6.65 -8.59
C ALA A 59 10.59 -5.81 -8.03
N ALA A 60 10.60 -4.53 -8.39
CA ALA A 60 11.39 -3.57 -7.65
C ALA A 60 10.84 -3.51 -6.20
N PRO A 61 11.69 -3.32 -5.19
CA PRO A 61 11.26 -3.25 -3.79
C PRO A 61 10.25 -2.13 -3.54
N GLU A 62 10.30 -1.05 -4.32
CA GLU A 62 9.33 0.05 -4.32
C GLU A 62 7.91 -0.35 -4.78
N ASP A 63 7.78 -1.49 -5.45
CA ASP A 63 6.50 -2.05 -5.92
C ASP A 63 5.99 -3.20 -5.02
N LEU A 64 6.72 -3.52 -3.94
CA LEU A 64 6.35 -4.54 -2.96
C LEU A 64 5.74 -3.91 -1.73
N PHE A 65 4.64 -4.51 -1.28
CA PHE A 65 3.89 -4.04 -0.12
C PHE A 65 3.66 -5.20 0.83
N LEU A 66 3.78 -4.94 2.14
CA LEU A 66 3.48 -5.91 3.18
C LEU A 66 2.05 -5.68 3.68
N PRO A 67 1.15 -6.68 3.65
CA PRO A 67 -0.21 -6.48 4.11
C PRO A 67 -0.27 -6.32 5.62
N VAL A 68 -1.19 -5.46 6.07
CA VAL A 68 -1.33 -5.08 7.47
C VAL A 68 -2.75 -5.35 7.94
N HIS A 69 -2.85 -6.20 8.95
CA HIS A 69 -4.11 -6.67 9.52
C HIS A 69 -4.37 -6.07 10.89
N CYS A 70 -5.64 -5.83 11.21
CA CYS A 70 -6.05 -5.48 12.56
C CYS A 70 -5.72 -6.64 13.52
N ALA A 71 -4.99 -6.37 14.60
CA ALA A 71 -4.58 -7.38 15.57
C ALA A 71 -5.75 -7.97 16.38
N VAL A 72 -6.94 -7.33 16.34
CA VAL A 72 -8.13 -7.70 17.10
C VAL A 72 -9.08 -8.58 16.28
N CYS A 73 -9.36 -8.19 15.03
CA CYS A 73 -10.36 -8.84 14.18
C CYS A 73 -9.80 -9.42 12.87
N SER A 74 -8.48 -9.33 12.66
CA SER A 74 -7.78 -9.83 11.47
C SER A 74 -8.24 -9.25 10.13
N THR A 75 -9.03 -8.17 10.14
CA THR A 75 -9.41 -7.44 8.93
C THR A 75 -8.16 -6.85 8.29
N ASN A 76 -8.00 -7.01 6.97
CA ASN A 76 -6.98 -6.30 6.21
C ASN A 76 -7.34 -4.80 6.16
N VAL A 77 -6.50 -3.97 6.77
CA VAL A 77 -6.78 -2.54 6.98
C VAL A 77 -5.78 -1.63 6.28
N ALA A 78 -4.61 -2.13 5.93
CA ALA A 78 -3.55 -1.34 5.31
C ALA A 78 -2.54 -2.21 4.55
N VAL A 79 -1.63 -1.54 3.86
CA VAL A 79 -0.36 -2.09 3.41
C VAL A 79 0.80 -1.22 3.91
N MET A 80 1.97 -1.78 4.11
CA MET A 80 3.21 -1.06 4.42
C MET A 80 4.14 -1.09 3.21
N ASP A 81 4.69 0.07 2.83
CA ASP A 81 5.64 0.20 1.73
C ASP A 81 7.10 0.03 2.20
N HIS A 82 8.03 0.16 1.24
CA HIS A 82 9.47 0.07 1.50
C HIS A 82 10.01 1.15 2.46
N ASP A 83 9.34 2.31 2.53
CA ASP A 83 9.73 3.42 3.40
C ASP A 83 9.07 3.31 4.79
N GLU A 84 8.56 2.12 5.12
CA GLU A 84 7.85 1.79 6.36
C GLU A 84 6.62 2.68 6.61
N VAL A 85 5.99 3.17 5.53
CA VAL A 85 4.76 3.97 5.60
C VAL A 85 3.55 3.08 5.44
N TYR A 86 2.60 3.21 6.36
CA TYR A 86 1.34 2.49 6.34
C TYR A 86 0.32 3.25 5.51
N HIS A 87 -0.29 2.57 4.52
CA HIS A 87 -1.37 3.07 3.68
C HIS A 87 -2.67 2.35 4.04
N PHE A 88 -3.48 3.00 4.86
CA PHE A 88 -4.77 2.50 5.30
C PHE A 88 -5.84 2.68 4.23
N PHE A 89 -6.77 1.74 4.16
CA PHE A 89 -7.96 1.81 3.32
C PHE A 89 -9.21 1.39 4.10
N ASN A 90 -10.34 2.01 3.76
CA ASN A 90 -11.64 1.77 4.39
C ASN A 90 -11.66 2.01 5.91
N VAL A 91 -10.84 2.95 6.40
CA VAL A 91 -10.80 3.30 7.82
C VAL A 91 -11.73 4.47 8.11
N LEU A 92 -12.52 4.34 9.18
CA LEU A 92 -13.35 5.43 9.72
C LEU A 92 -12.50 6.30 10.65
N SER A 93 -12.47 7.61 10.42
CA SER A 93 -11.90 8.56 11.37
C SER A 93 -12.86 8.76 12.54
N GLY A 94 -12.50 8.26 13.72
CA GLY A 94 -13.12 8.68 14.97
C GLY A 94 -12.41 9.93 15.48
N TYR A 95 -13.05 11.09 15.39
CA TYR A 95 -12.62 12.28 16.13
C TYR A 95 -13.13 12.14 17.57
N ALA A 96 -12.25 12.26 18.54
CA ALA A 96 -12.58 12.45 19.95
C ALA A 96 -12.24 13.89 20.34
#